data_AF-A0A257L9U8-F1
#
_entry.id   AF-A0A257L9U8-F1
#
_cell.length_a   1.000
_cell.length_b   1.000
_cell.length_c   1.000
_cell.angle_alpha   90.00
_cell.angle_beta   90.00
_cell.angle_gamma   90.00
#
_symmetry.space_group_name_H-M   'P 1'
#
loop_
_entity.id
_entity.type
_entity.pdbx_description
1 polymer ?
#
loop_
_entity_poly.entity_id
_entity_poly.type
_entity_poly.pdbx_seq_one_letter_code
_entity_poly.pdbx_strand_id
1 'polypeptide(L)'
;MTLIIEGAIGFMLKVLKNGFDTAPFKNEFDAIRHGDYATFLRIIGGDIPFMVIYSNGKIRAEENNPNYEFDFEGLFKSGPSLKEFLISCYNQYGKIKDLDLDDVTFQKCAVFEIAIRMHANNANLLPKAKRTKLEQAINLLCTHKEITNEEKNLLHEGRKFINKIKHNKNNSYDWKIGVKKFESAFQVLEKWSILII
;
A
#
# COMPACT_ATOMS: atom_id res chain seq x y z
N MET A 1 8.17 4.88 14.88
CA MET A 1 6.80 4.37 15.05
C MET A 1 6.39 3.83 13.69
N THR A 2 6.08 2.55 13.58
CA THR A 2 5.65 1.94 12.31
C THR A 2 4.15 2.18 12.14
N LEU A 3 3.70 2.64 10.98
CA LEU A 3 2.28 2.84 10.72
C LEU A 3 1.57 1.48 10.72
N ILE A 4 0.34 1.40 11.23
CA ILE A 4 -0.37 0.10 11.29
C ILE A 4 -0.56 -0.54 9.90
N ILE A 5 -0.69 0.29 8.86
CA ILE A 5 -0.77 -0.15 7.46
C ILE A 5 0.53 -0.81 6.97
N GLU A 6 1.69 -0.30 7.39
CA GLU A 6 3.00 -0.91 7.09
C GLU A 6 3.08 -2.30 7.69
N GLY A 7 2.65 -2.43 8.95
CA GLY A 7 2.60 -3.72 9.64
C GLY A 7 1.63 -4.70 8.99
N ALA A 8 0.39 -4.27 8.75
CA ALA A 8 -0.66 -5.11 8.19
C ALA A 8 -0.33 -5.61 6.78
N ILE A 9 -0.07 -4.69 5.85
CA ILE A 9 0.22 -5.06 4.45
C ILE A 9 1.62 -5.66 4.32
N GLY A 10 2.60 -5.20 5.09
CA GLY A 10 3.92 -5.82 5.11
C GLY A 10 3.84 -7.29 5.50
N PHE A 11 3.02 -7.62 6.51
CA PHE A 11 2.74 -9.00 6.88
C PHE A 11 2.01 -9.77 5.76
N MET A 12 1.00 -9.18 5.11
CA MET A 12 0.33 -9.80 3.96
C MET A 12 1.29 -10.12 2.81
N LEU A 13 2.21 -9.19 2.50
CA LEU A 13 3.23 -9.40 1.47
C LEU A 13 4.18 -10.54 1.85
N LYS A 14 4.45 -10.72 3.15
CA LYS A 14 5.25 -11.83 3.66
C LYS A 14 4.52 -13.18 3.54
N VAL A 15 3.21 -13.22 3.83
CA VAL A 15 2.35 -14.39 3.60
C VAL A 15 2.42 -14.82 2.12
N LEU A 16 2.24 -13.86 1.19
CA LEU A 16 2.33 -14.08 -0.26
C LEU A 16 3.75 -14.53 -0.69
N LYS A 17 4.77 -13.81 -0.21
CA LYS A 17 6.19 -14.17 -0.11
C LYS A 17 6.44 -15.67 -0.09
N ASN A 18 6.01 -16.21 1.03
CA ASN A 18 6.39 -17.51 1.52
C ASN A 18 5.39 -18.60 1.11
N GLY A 19 4.45 -18.28 0.20
CA GLY A 19 3.54 -19.26 -0.38
C GLY A 19 2.50 -19.81 0.60
N PHE A 20 2.20 -19.10 1.68
CA PHE A 20 1.11 -19.48 2.58
C PHE A 20 -0.24 -19.34 1.88
N ASP A 21 -1.18 -20.22 2.21
CA ASP A 21 -2.55 -20.17 1.67
C ASP A 21 -3.27 -18.92 2.16
N THR A 22 -3.74 -18.08 1.24
CA THR A 22 -4.47 -16.85 1.56
C THR A 22 -5.98 -17.01 1.49
N ALA A 23 -6.52 -18.22 1.23
CA ALA A 23 -7.95 -18.47 1.18
C ALA A 23 -8.70 -17.98 2.44
N PRO A 24 -8.19 -18.12 3.68
CA PRO A 24 -8.89 -17.68 4.88
C PRO A 24 -9.18 -16.17 4.95
N PHE A 25 -8.36 -15.34 4.31
CA PHE A 25 -8.48 -13.87 4.33
C PHE A 25 -8.53 -13.28 2.91
N LYS A 26 -9.02 -14.05 1.94
CA LYS A 26 -8.95 -13.66 0.53
C LYS A 26 -9.62 -12.31 0.26
N ASN A 27 -10.79 -12.08 0.85
CA ASN A 27 -11.58 -10.87 0.60
C ASN A 27 -10.94 -9.64 1.24
N GLU A 28 -10.41 -9.78 2.46
CA GLU A 28 -9.64 -8.76 3.16
C GLU A 28 -8.37 -8.41 2.39
N PHE A 29 -7.64 -9.42 1.91
CA PHE A 29 -6.43 -9.25 1.11
C PHE A 29 -6.73 -8.49 -0.18
N ASP A 30 -7.79 -8.87 -0.88
CA ASP A 30 -8.19 -8.22 -2.12
C ASP A 30 -8.63 -6.77 -1.89
N ALA A 31 -9.45 -6.50 -0.87
CA ALA A 31 -9.91 -5.15 -0.53
C ALA A 31 -8.74 -4.21 -0.19
N ILE A 32 -7.88 -4.59 0.76
CA ILE A 32 -6.74 -3.76 1.18
C ILE A 32 -5.76 -3.53 0.02
N ARG A 33 -5.42 -4.58 -0.75
CA ARG A 33 -4.50 -4.47 -1.89
C ARG A 33 -5.05 -3.56 -3.00
N HIS A 34 -6.37 -3.37 -3.03
CA HIS A 34 -7.04 -2.49 -3.97
C HIS A 34 -7.40 -1.14 -3.38
N GLY A 35 -6.94 -0.85 -2.16
CA GLY A 35 -7.22 0.40 -1.48
C GLY A 35 -8.72 0.63 -1.27
N ASP A 36 -9.55 -0.42 -1.34
CA ASP A 36 -11.00 -0.34 -1.12
C ASP A 36 -11.26 -0.43 0.39
N TYR A 37 -11.00 0.69 1.07
CA TYR A 37 -11.12 0.76 2.53
C TYR A 37 -12.59 0.66 2.98
N ALA A 38 -13.55 1.06 2.14
CA ALA A 38 -14.98 0.93 2.44
C ALA A 38 -15.40 -0.55 2.53
N THR A 39 -15.05 -1.36 1.52
CA THR A 39 -15.31 -2.80 1.57
C THR A 39 -14.52 -3.46 2.70
N PHE A 40 -13.25 -3.09 2.89
CA PHE A 40 -12.44 -3.63 3.98
C PHE A 40 -13.06 -3.38 5.36
N LEU A 41 -13.45 -2.13 5.66
CA LEU A 41 -14.10 -1.75 6.90
C LEU A 41 -15.38 -2.56 7.13
N ARG A 42 -16.20 -2.76 6.09
CA ARG A 42 -17.42 -3.56 6.17
C ARG A 42 -17.14 -5.05 6.45
N ILE A 43 -16.05 -5.60 5.91
CA ILE A 43 -15.68 -7.01 6.15
C ILE A 43 -15.25 -7.21 7.60
N ILE A 44 -14.36 -6.35 8.11
CA ILE A 44 -13.84 -6.47 9.47
C ILE A 44 -14.91 -6.11 10.51
N GLY A 45 -15.76 -5.11 10.22
CA GLY A 45 -16.79 -4.63 11.14
C GLY A 45 -16.24 -3.88 12.36
N GLY A 46 -14.98 -3.43 12.30
CA GLY A 46 -14.32 -2.69 13.37
C GLY A 46 -14.77 -1.23 13.47
N ASP A 47 -14.36 -0.58 14.56
CA ASP A 47 -14.71 0.82 14.83
C ASP A 47 -14.19 1.78 13.76
N ILE A 48 -15.04 2.72 13.35
CA ILE A 48 -14.67 3.82 12.45
C ILE A 48 -14.46 5.07 13.31
N PRO A 49 -13.22 5.55 13.47
CA PRO A 49 -12.95 6.70 14.31
C PRO A 49 -13.55 7.98 13.71
N PHE A 50 -14.09 8.84 14.57
CA PHE A 50 -14.51 10.18 14.18
C PHE A 50 -13.30 11.01 13.70
N MET A 51 -13.47 11.70 12.58
CA MET A 51 -12.43 12.54 11.99
C MET A 51 -12.99 13.90 11.57
N VAL A 52 -12.21 14.95 11.81
CA VAL A 52 -12.46 16.30 11.33
C VAL A 52 -11.37 16.67 10.35
N ILE A 53 -11.76 17.06 9.14
CA ILE A 53 -10.83 17.52 8.11
C ILE A 53 -10.86 19.05 8.07
N TYR A 54 -9.70 19.64 8.28
CA TYR A 54 -9.48 21.07 8.09
C TYR A 54 -8.63 21.30 6.83
N SER A 55 -9.15 22.09 5.89
CA SER A 55 -8.43 22.46 4.68
C SER A 55 -8.76 23.90 4.28
N ASN A 56 -7.76 24.78 4.31
CA ASN A 56 -7.88 26.19 3.90
C ASN A 56 -9.09 26.91 4.52
N GLY A 57 -9.25 26.81 5.84
CA GLY A 57 -10.36 27.45 6.57
C GLY A 57 -11.70 26.72 6.49
N LYS A 58 -11.80 25.64 5.70
CA LYS A 58 -13.02 24.81 5.62
C LYS A 58 -12.88 23.63 6.58
N ILE A 59 -13.82 23.52 7.50
CA ILE A 59 -13.98 22.36 8.37
C ILE A 59 -15.06 21.47 7.76
N ARG A 60 -14.74 20.19 7.58
CA ARG A 60 -15.71 19.14 7.28
C ARG A 60 -15.63 18.10 8.38
N ALA A 61 -16.74 17.82 9.04
CA ALA A 61 -16.93 16.65 9.87
C ALA A 61 -17.85 15.71 9.06
N GLU A 62 -17.44 14.47 8.84
CA GLU A 62 -18.20 13.57 7.97
C GLU A 62 -19.47 12.99 8.61
N GLU A 63 -20.51 12.93 7.78
CA GLU A 63 -21.55 11.90 7.77
C GLU A 63 -20.99 10.63 7.10
N ASN A 64 -21.41 9.45 7.58
CA ASN A 64 -20.92 8.13 7.16
C ASN A 64 -21.15 7.83 5.66
N ASN A 65 -20.19 8.14 4.76
CA ASN A 65 -19.79 7.38 3.55
C ASN A 65 -19.29 8.28 2.41
N PRO A 66 -17.97 8.39 2.21
CA PRO A 66 -17.36 8.65 0.91
C PRO A 66 -16.80 7.35 0.31
N ASN A 67 -16.58 7.37 -1.00
CA ASN A 67 -15.89 6.32 -1.73
C ASN A 67 -14.39 6.35 -1.36
N TYR A 68 -13.93 5.40 -0.54
CA TYR A 68 -12.57 5.39 0.04
C TYR A 68 -11.50 4.72 -0.82
N GLU A 69 -11.65 4.62 -2.15
CA GLU A 69 -10.62 3.99 -2.99
C GLU A 69 -9.29 4.77 -3.03
N PHE A 70 -8.22 4.19 -2.45
CA PHE A 70 -6.89 4.82 -2.34
C PHE A 70 -6.96 6.27 -1.82
N ASP A 71 -7.78 6.45 -0.80
CA ASP A 71 -8.01 7.73 -0.16
C ASP A 71 -7.35 7.78 1.23
N PHE A 72 -6.73 8.91 1.56
CA PHE A 72 -6.02 9.07 2.84
C PHE A 72 -6.97 9.00 4.03
N GLU A 73 -8.14 9.64 3.95
CA GLU A 73 -9.13 9.60 5.02
C GLU A 73 -9.61 8.17 5.26
N GLY A 74 -9.90 7.43 4.18
CA GLY A 74 -10.27 6.02 4.25
C GLY A 74 -9.19 5.16 4.91
N LEU A 75 -7.92 5.38 4.56
CA LEU A 75 -6.81 4.69 5.18
C LEU A 75 -6.72 4.99 6.68
N PHE A 76 -6.77 6.25 7.09
CA PHE A 76 -6.68 6.62 8.51
C PHE A 76 -7.87 6.05 9.30
N LYS A 77 -9.08 6.11 8.75
CA LYS A 77 -10.28 5.51 9.35
C LYS A 77 -10.18 3.99 9.46
N SER A 78 -9.46 3.33 8.56
CA SER A 78 -9.24 1.88 8.64
C SER A 78 -8.26 1.44 9.72
N GLY A 79 -7.61 2.36 10.44
CA GLY A 79 -6.58 2.06 11.45
C GLY A 79 -6.98 0.99 12.48
N PRO A 80 -8.13 1.12 13.18
CA PRO A 80 -8.59 0.09 14.11
C PRO A 80 -8.80 -1.28 13.44
N SER A 81 -9.50 -1.31 12.31
CA SER A 81 -9.74 -2.54 11.54
C SER A 81 -8.46 -3.19 11.00
N LEU A 82 -7.46 -2.40 10.60
CA LEU A 82 -6.14 -2.91 10.21
C LEU A 82 -5.42 -3.58 11.37
N LYS A 83 -5.57 -3.05 12.60
CA LYS A 83 -4.98 -3.65 13.80
C LYS A 83 -5.62 -4.99 14.13
N GLU A 84 -6.95 -5.06 14.12
CA GLU A 84 -7.69 -6.30 14.32
C GLU A 84 -7.34 -7.33 13.25
N PHE A 85 -7.30 -6.91 11.99
CA PHE A 85 -6.94 -7.76 10.88
C PHE A 85 -5.51 -8.31 10.99
N LEU A 86 -4.54 -7.49 11.41
CA LEU A 86 -3.18 -7.94 11.64
C LEU A 86 -3.11 -8.98 12.78
N ILE A 87 -3.87 -8.79 13.86
CA ILE A 87 -3.97 -9.78 14.94
C ILE A 87 -4.53 -11.11 14.40
N SER A 88 -5.60 -11.06 13.59
CA SER A 88 -6.17 -12.25 12.94
C SER A 88 -5.15 -12.95 12.03
N CYS A 89 -4.36 -12.19 11.28
CA CYS A 89 -3.28 -12.74 10.47
C CYS A 89 -2.21 -13.45 11.33
N TYR A 90 -1.79 -12.85 12.44
CA TYR A 90 -0.84 -13.49 13.37
C TYR A 90 -1.41 -14.75 14.01
N ASN A 91 -2.70 -14.76 14.36
CA ASN A 91 -3.35 -15.94 14.92
C ASN A 91 -3.41 -17.09 13.90
N GLN A 92 -3.63 -16.77 12.62
CA GLN A 92 -3.72 -17.77 11.55
C GLN A 92 -2.34 -18.30 11.10
N TYR A 93 -1.38 -17.42 10.86
CA TYR A 93 -0.10 -17.78 10.22
C TYR A 93 1.08 -17.80 11.19
N GLY A 94 0.88 -17.36 12.44
CA GLY A 94 1.96 -17.18 13.39
C GLY A 94 2.95 -16.10 12.97
N LYS A 95 4.13 -16.09 13.59
CA LYS A 95 5.23 -15.22 13.15
C LYS A 95 5.93 -15.86 11.95
N ILE A 96 5.88 -15.19 10.81
CA ILE A 96 6.62 -15.60 9.61
C ILE A 96 7.99 -14.91 9.59
N LYS A 97 9.05 -15.71 9.42
CA LYS A 97 10.41 -15.23 9.16
C LYS A 97 10.75 -15.51 7.70
N ASP A 98 10.97 -14.46 6.93
CA ASP A 98 11.42 -14.59 5.54
C ASP A 98 12.96 -14.72 5.52
N LEU A 99 13.47 -15.56 4.62
CA LEU A 99 14.91 -15.83 4.52
C LEU A 99 15.66 -14.82 3.65
N ASP A 100 14.95 -14.12 2.77
CA ASP A 100 15.53 -13.23 1.77
C ASP A 100 15.38 -11.75 2.13
N LEU A 101 14.26 -11.39 2.78
CA LEU A 101 13.86 -10.01 3.05
C LEU A 101 13.60 -9.79 4.54
N ASP A 102 13.96 -8.62 5.05
CA ASP A 102 13.60 -8.20 6.40
C ASP A 102 12.20 -7.56 6.47
N ASP A 103 11.69 -7.42 7.69
CA ASP A 103 10.36 -6.84 7.95
C ASP A 103 10.26 -5.39 7.46
N VAL A 104 11.35 -4.64 7.56
CA VAL A 104 11.41 -3.24 7.11
C VAL A 104 11.23 -3.14 5.59
N THR A 105 11.80 -4.05 4.82
CA THR A 105 11.62 -4.11 3.37
C THR A 105 10.16 -4.36 3.00
N PHE A 106 9.49 -5.30 3.68
CA PHE A 106 8.06 -5.55 3.46
C PHE A 106 7.20 -4.34 3.82
N GLN A 107 7.50 -3.67 4.93
CA GLN A 107 6.82 -2.44 5.37
C GLN A 107 6.97 -1.32 4.34
N LYS A 108 8.19 -1.09 3.84
CA LYS A 108 8.43 -0.12 2.76
C LYS A 108 7.69 -0.48 1.47
N CYS A 109 7.67 -1.76 1.09
CA CYS A 109 6.93 -2.23 -0.09
C CYS A 109 5.43 -1.95 0.02
N ALA A 110 4.86 -2.11 1.22
CA ALA A 110 3.47 -1.81 1.48
C ALA A 110 3.14 -0.35 1.18
N VAL A 111 3.89 0.58 1.77
CA VAL A 111 3.63 2.02 1.61
C VAL A 111 4.05 2.56 0.26
N PHE A 112 5.04 1.95 -0.42
CA PHE A 112 5.46 2.38 -1.75
C PHE A 112 4.30 2.41 -2.75
N GLU A 113 3.54 1.30 -2.88
CA GLU A 113 2.42 1.25 -3.82
C GLU A 113 1.27 2.16 -3.38
N ILE A 114 0.95 2.17 -2.08
CA ILE A 114 -0.16 2.95 -1.55
C ILE A 114 0.11 4.45 -1.70
N ALA A 115 1.29 4.93 -1.33
CA ALA A 115 1.67 6.33 -1.42
C ALA A 115 1.56 6.85 -2.85
N ILE A 116 2.11 6.13 -3.84
CA ILE A 116 2.03 6.53 -5.26
C ILE A 116 0.56 6.69 -5.68
N ARG A 117 -0.30 5.73 -5.33
CA ARG A 117 -1.70 5.75 -5.73
C ARG A 117 -2.50 6.85 -5.02
N MET A 118 -2.28 7.04 -3.72
CA MET A 118 -2.95 8.08 -2.95
C MET A 118 -2.54 9.48 -3.42
N HIS A 119 -1.26 9.71 -3.65
CA HIS A 119 -0.79 10.99 -4.19
C HIS A 119 -1.34 11.26 -5.59
N ALA A 120 -1.41 10.24 -6.45
CA ALA A 120 -2.06 10.37 -7.75
C ALA A 120 -3.57 10.61 -7.65
N ASN A 121 -4.25 9.97 -6.69
CA ASN A 121 -5.68 10.16 -6.43
C ASN A 121 -5.98 11.58 -5.94
N ASN A 122 -5.22 12.07 -4.96
CA ASN A 122 -5.34 13.43 -4.42
C ASN A 122 -5.08 14.51 -5.48
N ALA A 123 -4.19 14.24 -6.43
CA ALA A 123 -3.96 15.11 -7.58
C ALA A 123 -5.02 14.95 -8.69
N ASN A 124 -6.08 14.17 -8.47
CA ASN A 124 -7.15 13.86 -9.43
C ASN A 124 -6.64 13.26 -10.75
N LEU A 125 -5.53 12.53 -10.72
CA LEU A 125 -4.91 11.94 -11.92
C LEU A 125 -5.53 10.58 -12.27
N LEU A 126 -6.13 9.90 -11.30
CA LEU A 126 -6.66 8.56 -11.50
C LEU A 126 -8.09 8.61 -12.06
N PRO A 127 -8.39 7.94 -13.19
CA PRO A 127 -9.75 7.89 -13.72
C PRO A 127 -10.71 7.17 -12.76
N LYS A 128 -11.75 7.88 -12.31
CA LYS A 128 -12.77 7.38 -11.36
C LYS A 128 -13.57 6.17 -11.84
N ALA A 129 -13.69 5.97 -13.16
CA ALA A 129 -14.51 4.93 -13.75
C ALA A 129 -13.79 3.58 -13.94
N LYS A 130 -12.46 3.54 -13.79
CA LYS A 130 -11.68 2.33 -14.08
C LYS A 130 -10.48 2.19 -13.16
N ARG A 131 -10.28 0.96 -12.70
CA ARG A 131 -9.09 0.58 -11.95
C ARG A 131 -7.81 0.90 -12.74
N THR A 132 -6.98 1.74 -12.15
CA THR A 132 -5.69 2.13 -12.74
C THR A 132 -4.58 1.19 -12.31
N LYS A 133 -3.76 0.71 -13.26
CA LYS A 133 -2.58 -0.12 -12.94
C LYS A 133 -1.52 0.74 -12.25
N LEU A 134 -0.72 0.16 -11.34
CA LEU A 134 0.36 0.90 -10.66
C LEU A 134 1.34 1.55 -11.66
N GLU A 135 1.60 0.88 -12.78
CA GLU A 135 2.39 1.43 -13.89
C GLU A 135 1.85 2.77 -14.41
N GLN A 136 0.53 2.83 -14.62
CA GLN A 136 -0.13 4.04 -15.10
C GLN A 136 -0.13 5.12 -14.02
N ALA A 137 -0.37 4.75 -12.75
CA ALA A 137 -0.29 5.68 -11.63
C ALA A 137 1.10 6.31 -11.51
N ILE A 138 2.18 5.53 -11.62
CA ILE A 138 3.57 6.02 -11.67
C ILE A 138 3.73 7.00 -12.82
N ASN A 139 3.33 6.61 -14.04
CA ASN A 139 3.51 7.44 -15.22
C ASN A 139 2.79 8.80 -15.08
N LEU A 140 1.53 8.79 -14.65
CA LEU A 140 0.72 9.99 -14.46
C LEU A 140 1.31 10.89 -13.37
N LEU A 141 1.71 10.32 -12.23
CA LEU A 141 2.27 11.08 -11.12
C LEU A 141 3.63 11.69 -11.47
N CYS A 142 4.52 10.93 -12.14
CA CYS A 142 5.80 11.44 -12.61
C CYS A 142 5.62 12.60 -13.58
N THR A 143 4.70 12.50 -14.54
CA THR A 143 4.40 13.60 -15.46
C THR A 143 3.89 14.83 -14.71
N HIS A 144 2.96 14.64 -13.76
CA HIS A 144 2.38 15.74 -12.99
C HIS A 144 3.39 16.46 -12.09
N LYS A 145 4.33 15.72 -11.49
CA LYS A 145 5.37 16.25 -10.61
C LYS A 145 6.68 16.60 -11.34
N GLU A 146 6.72 16.46 -12.66
CA GLU A 146 7.92 16.71 -13.48
C GLU A 146 9.15 15.88 -13.04
N ILE A 147 8.91 14.64 -12.59
CA ILE A 147 9.95 13.68 -12.20
C ILE A 147 10.70 13.21 -13.44
N THR A 148 12.03 13.11 -13.35
CA THR A 148 12.86 12.78 -14.52
C THR A 148 12.60 11.36 -15.02
N ASN A 149 12.91 11.10 -16.30
CA ASN A 149 12.77 9.76 -16.87
C ASN A 149 13.65 8.72 -16.16
N GLU A 150 14.82 9.12 -15.66
CA GLU A 150 15.72 8.27 -14.88
C GLU A 150 15.07 7.85 -13.55
N GLU A 151 14.51 8.80 -12.81
CA GLU A 151 13.81 8.55 -11.55
C GLU A 151 12.52 7.74 -11.76
N LYS A 152 11.78 8.05 -12.81
CA LYS A 152 10.61 7.26 -13.24
C LYS A 152 10.98 5.81 -13.52
N ASN A 153 12.13 5.55 -14.15
CA ASN A 153 12.60 4.19 -14.39
C ASN A 153 12.92 3.47 -13.07
N LEU A 154 13.50 4.16 -12.08
CA LEU A 154 13.70 3.59 -10.73
C LEU A 154 12.36 3.21 -10.09
N LEU A 155 11.34 4.07 -10.15
CA LEU A 155 10.00 3.75 -9.64
C LEU A 155 9.40 2.50 -10.31
N HIS A 156 9.62 2.32 -11.63
CA HIS A 156 9.19 1.10 -12.31
C HIS A 156 9.98 -0.14 -11.89
N GLU A 157 11.27 -0.03 -11.55
CA GLU A 157 12.01 -1.14 -10.94
C GLU A 157 11.44 -1.50 -9.55
N GLY A 158 11.08 -0.50 -8.74
CA GLY A 158 10.38 -0.72 -7.47
C GLY A 158 9.04 -1.45 -7.65
N ARG A 159 8.23 -1.05 -8.64
CA ARG A 159 7.01 -1.79 -9.04
C ARG A 159 7.30 -3.25 -9.40
N LYS A 160 8.35 -3.50 -10.20
CA LYS A 160 8.72 -4.86 -10.61
C LYS A 160 9.13 -5.72 -9.41
N PHE A 161 9.87 -5.14 -8.45
CA PHE A 161 10.24 -5.81 -7.20
C PHE A 161 9.00 -6.22 -6.40
N ILE A 162 8.04 -5.32 -6.19
CA ILE A 162 6.78 -5.63 -5.49
C ILE A 162 5.99 -6.73 -6.21
N ASN A 163 5.94 -6.70 -7.54
CA ASN A 163 5.29 -7.76 -8.31
C ASN A 163 5.98 -9.12 -8.14
N LYS A 164 7.31 -9.15 -7.96
CA LYS A 164 8.05 -10.39 -7.64
C LYS A 164 7.69 -10.93 -6.27
N ILE A 165 7.55 -10.07 -5.27
CA ILE A 165 7.05 -10.45 -3.93
C ILE A 165 5.65 -11.08 -4.04
N LYS A 166 4.72 -10.44 -4.77
CA LYS A 166 3.31 -10.89 -4.85
C LYS A 166 3.10 -12.17 -5.67
N HIS A 167 3.97 -12.44 -6.63
CA HIS A 167 3.79 -13.49 -7.63
C HIS A 167 5.05 -14.34 -7.79
N ASN A 168 5.68 -14.72 -6.66
CA ASN A 168 6.93 -15.46 -6.66
C ASN A 168 6.79 -16.84 -7.34
N LYS A 169 6.93 -16.87 -8.67
CA LYS A 169 6.83 -18.07 -9.51
C LYS A 169 8.19 -18.53 -10.05
N ASN A 170 9.28 -17.84 -9.69
CA ASN A 170 10.59 -18.09 -10.29
C ASN A 170 11.67 -18.21 -9.22
N ASN A 171 12.27 -19.39 -9.12
CA ASN A 171 13.24 -19.76 -8.09
C ASN A 171 14.63 -19.10 -8.27
N SER A 172 14.87 -18.35 -9.36
CA SER A 172 16.18 -17.73 -9.66
C SER A 172 16.24 -16.21 -9.43
N TYR A 173 15.32 -15.63 -8.66
CA TYR A 173 15.35 -14.19 -8.39
C TYR A 173 16.43 -13.80 -7.38
N ASP A 174 17.32 -12.88 -7.75
CA ASP A 174 18.29 -12.31 -6.83
C ASP A 174 17.63 -11.21 -5.97
N TRP A 175 17.24 -11.59 -4.76
CA TRP A 175 16.61 -10.70 -3.79
C TRP A 175 17.51 -9.55 -3.36
N LYS A 176 18.84 -9.74 -3.28
CA LYS A 176 19.76 -8.67 -2.87
C LYS A 176 19.82 -7.57 -3.92
N ILE A 177 19.88 -7.93 -5.20
CA ILE A 177 19.81 -6.96 -6.30
C ILE A 177 18.43 -6.29 -6.33
N GLY A 178 17.36 -7.07 -6.11
CA GLY A 178 16.00 -6.56 -6.02
C GLY A 178 15.82 -5.49 -4.95
N VAL A 179 16.32 -5.74 -3.73
CA VAL A 179 16.28 -4.81 -2.60
C VAL A 179 17.00 -3.51 -2.94
N LYS A 180 18.22 -3.57 -3.48
CA LYS A 180 18.98 -2.35 -3.86
C LYS A 180 18.20 -1.48 -4.85
N LYS A 181 17.61 -2.10 -5.88
CA LYS A 181 16.79 -1.38 -6.85
C LYS A 181 15.54 -0.76 -6.22
N PHE A 182 14.90 -1.50 -5.31
CA PHE A 182 13.75 -1.01 -4.59
C PHE A 182 14.10 0.15 -3.65
N GLU A 183 15.24 0.10 -2.96
CA GLU A 183 15.73 1.19 -2.11
C GLU A 183 15.95 2.47 -2.93
N SER A 184 16.57 2.37 -4.12
CA SER A 184 16.70 3.52 -5.02
C SER A 184 15.34 4.06 -5.46
N ALA A 185 14.36 3.19 -5.72
CA ALA A 185 13.00 3.61 -6.03
C ALA A 185 12.32 4.31 -4.84
N PHE A 186 12.54 3.81 -3.62
CA PHE A 186 11.98 4.39 -2.41
C PHE A 186 12.59 5.76 -2.10
N GLN A 187 13.89 5.94 -2.33
CA GLN A 187 14.57 7.24 -2.21
C GLN A 187 13.97 8.29 -3.15
N VAL A 188 13.50 7.90 -4.34
CA VAL A 188 12.77 8.82 -5.23
C VAL A 188 11.47 9.28 -4.57
N LEU A 189 10.71 8.39 -3.91
CA LEU A 189 9.51 8.80 -3.18
C LEU A 189 9.84 9.77 -2.04
N GLU A 190 10.89 9.51 -1.28
CA GLU A 190 11.35 10.39 -0.19
C GLU A 190 11.73 11.78 -0.73
N LYS A 191 12.57 11.83 -1.79
CA LYS A 191 13.01 13.07 -2.43
C LYS A 191 11.83 13.95 -2.88
N TRP A 192 10.79 13.32 -3.44
CA TRP A 192 9.62 14.02 -3.99
C TRP A 192 8.45 14.16 -3.00
N SER A 193 8.67 13.81 -1.72
CA SER A 193 7.66 13.82 -0.65
C SER A 193 6.39 13.05 -1.01
N ILE A 194 6.54 11.89 -1.66
CA ILE A 194 5.47 10.96 -2.05
C ILE A 194 5.40 9.84 -1.01
N LEU A 195 5.15 10.21 0.24
CA LEU A 195 5.05 9.29 1.38
C LEU A 195 3.67 9.40 2.03
N ILE A 196 3.33 8.43 2.88
CA ILE A 196 2.21 8.51 3.81
C ILE A 196 2.77 9.12 5.09
N ILE A 197 2.26 10.29 5.49
CA ILE A 197 2.76 11.09 6.61
C ILE A 197 1.88 10.88 7.84
#